data_AF-A0A511AGU6-F1
#
_entry.id   AF-A0A511AGU6-F1
#
_cell.length_a   1.000
_cell.length_b   1.000
_cell.length_c   1.000
_cell.angle_alpha   90.00
_cell.angle_beta   90.00
_cell.angle_gamma   90.00
#
_symmetry.space_group_name_H-M   'P 1'
#
loop_
_entity.id
_entity.type
_entity.pdbx_description
1 polymer ?
#
loop_
_entity_poly.entity_id
_entity_poly.type
_entity_poly.pdbx_seq_one_letter_code
_entity_poly.pdbx_strand_id
1 'polypeptide(L)'
;MLRVILWVVLTAITILYVIRYAERVKADPSRSILERETDGVEGPTTPEPLTTRQKWTLVVTALVFLVMIFSVIPWSSVLPVEQDYPFAWELGWWFPELTALFIIGTILVGLVGGLGEKGISQAIAKGAGDFIGPAIVVMLARGVTVILNNTDTIDTLLNAMENAVVGASEGVFAGLVFVVNAGLAALVPSSSGHAALAMPLLAPLGDLAGVGHDLVITSWATGAGWMRMIIPTNAVLMGGIALAGVGYNKYGRFVLPLMGILAGVTIVILVVAALF
;
A
#
# COMPACT_ATOMS: atom_id res chain seq x y z
N MET A 1 16.80 -5.01 -4.87
CA MET A 1 17.40 -5.30 -3.55
C MET A 1 17.10 -4.23 -2.50
N LEU A 2 17.15 -2.93 -2.86
CA LEU A 2 16.82 -1.79 -1.97
C LEU A 2 15.51 -1.98 -1.15
N ARG A 3 14.42 -2.39 -1.81
CA ARG A 3 13.12 -2.61 -1.14
C ARG A 3 13.15 -3.68 -0.05
N VAL A 4 13.97 -4.72 -0.23
CA VAL A 4 14.15 -5.77 0.79
C VAL A 4 14.92 -5.23 1.99
N ILE A 5 15.97 -4.43 1.73
CA ILE A 5 16.74 -3.76 2.78
C ILE A 5 15.84 -2.83 3.59
N LEU A 6 15.07 -1.97 2.91
CA LEU A 6 14.08 -1.10 3.55
C LEU A 6 13.09 -1.90 4.39
N TRP A 7 12.51 -2.97 3.83
CA TRP A 7 11.56 -3.81 4.55
C TRP A 7 12.17 -4.42 5.82
N VAL A 8 13.36 -5.01 5.74
CA VAL A 8 14.04 -5.61 6.89
C VAL A 8 14.38 -4.56 7.95
N VAL A 9 14.97 -3.43 7.56
CA VAL A 9 15.43 -2.39 8.48
C VAL A 9 14.24 -1.71 9.17
N LEU A 10 13.23 -1.27 8.42
CA LEU A 10 12.06 -0.60 8.99
C LEU A 10 11.25 -1.53 9.89
N THR A 11 11.13 -2.82 9.52
CA THR A 11 10.48 -3.83 10.35
C THR A 11 11.27 -4.07 11.64
N ALA A 12 12.60 -4.23 11.56
CA ALA A 12 13.45 -4.41 12.73
C ALA A 12 13.35 -3.23 13.70
N ILE A 13 13.41 -1.99 13.19
CA ILE A 13 13.24 -0.77 14.02
C ILE A 13 11.88 -0.78 14.72
N THR A 14 10.82 -1.11 13.99
CA THR A 14 9.46 -1.17 14.55
C THR A 14 9.36 -2.23 15.66
N ILE A 15 9.91 -3.44 15.43
CA ILE A 15 9.96 -4.50 16.43
C ILE A 15 10.72 -4.04 17.69
N LEU A 16 11.92 -3.49 17.51
CA LEU A 16 12.75 -3.01 18.62
C LEU A 16 12.07 -1.88 19.39
N TYR A 17 11.39 -0.96 18.70
CA TYR A 17 10.63 0.11 19.34
C TYR A 17 9.51 -0.44 20.22
N VAL A 18 8.73 -1.41 19.71
CA VAL A 18 7.63 -2.05 20.43
C VAL A 18 8.14 -2.86 21.62
N ILE A 19 9.17 -3.70 21.43
CA ILE A 19 9.78 -4.50 22.50
C ILE A 19 10.32 -3.59 23.59
N ARG A 20 11.06 -2.54 23.22
CA ARG A 20 11.65 -1.59 24.18
C ARG A 20 10.57 -0.85 24.97
N TYR A 21 9.45 -0.51 24.34
CA TYR A 21 8.31 0.08 25.05
C TYR A 21 7.69 -0.95 26.01
N ALA A 22 7.44 -2.18 25.57
CA ALA A 22 6.87 -3.24 26.39
C ALA A 22 7.75 -3.57 27.61
N GLU A 23 9.06 -3.68 27.43
CA GLU A 23 10.02 -3.90 28.52
C GLU A 23 10.03 -2.74 29.53
N ARG A 24 9.98 -1.50 29.04
CA ARG A 24 9.90 -0.31 29.91
C ARG A 24 8.62 -0.30 30.74
N VAL A 25 7.48 -0.63 30.14
CA VAL A 25 6.19 -0.69 30.85
C VAL A 25 6.15 -1.88 31.81
N LYS A 26 6.76 -3.03 31.44
CA LYS A 26 6.88 -4.20 32.33
C LYS A 26 7.74 -3.90 33.56
N ALA A 27 8.82 -3.16 33.39
CA ALA A 27 9.70 -2.76 34.48
C ALA A 27 9.10 -1.63 35.34
N ASP A 28 8.39 -0.70 34.72
CA ASP A 28 7.77 0.45 35.38
C ASP A 28 6.41 0.77 34.74
N PRO A 29 5.30 0.27 35.35
CA PRO A 29 3.95 0.47 34.82
C PRO A 29 3.53 1.93 34.66
N SER A 30 4.16 2.88 35.37
CA SER A 30 3.87 4.31 35.24
C SER A 30 4.27 4.90 33.89
N ARG A 31 5.12 4.19 33.13
CA ARG A 31 5.57 4.59 31.78
C ARG A 31 4.59 4.23 30.68
N SER A 32 3.48 3.58 31.02
CA SER A 32 2.41 3.28 30.08
C SER A 32 1.74 4.57 29.61
N ILE A 33 1.59 4.72 28.30
CA ILE A 33 0.77 5.77 27.68
C ILE A 33 -0.73 5.52 27.94
N LEU A 34 -1.10 4.27 28.22
CA LEU A 34 -2.41 3.95 28.76
C LEU A 34 -2.39 4.30 30.24
N GLU A 35 -3.06 5.39 30.61
CA GLU A 35 -3.53 5.56 31.99
C GLU A 35 -4.31 4.31 32.37
N ARG A 36 -4.21 3.93 33.65
CA ARG A 36 -4.88 2.73 34.19
C ARG A 36 -6.40 2.96 34.22
N GLU A 37 -7.03 3.02 33.06
CA GLU A 37 -8.47 2.86 32.93
C GLU A 37 -8.77 1.40 33.30
N THR A 38 -9.25 1.23 34.52
CA THR A 38 -9.82 -0.02 35.05
C THR A 38 -11.16 -0.37 34.43
N ASP A 39 -11.62 0.39 33.43
CA ASP A 39 -12.92 0.22 32.83
C ASP A 39 -12.81 -0.65 31.57
N GLY A 40 -12.99 -1.95 31.79
CA GLY A 40 -13.81 -2.78 30.90
C GLY A 40 -13.44 -2.83 29.42
N VAL A 41 -12.15 -2.93 29.08
CA VAL A 41 -11.82 -3.60 27.81
C VAL A 41 -12.13 -5.08 28.05
N GLU A 42 -13.36 -5.48 27.75
CA GLU A 42 -13.70 -6.88 27.57
C GLU A 42 -12.57 -7.47 26.70
N GLY A 43 -11.80 -8.40 27.27
CA GLY A 43 -10.75 -9.09 26.53
C GLY A 43 -11.36 -9.63 25.23
N PRO A 44 -10.56 -9.75 24.14
CA PRO A 44 -11.08 -10.14 22.84
C PRO A 44 -12.01 -11.32 23.02
N THR A 45 -13.30 -11.09 22.76
CA THR A 45 -14.33 -12.12 22.84
C THR A 45 -13.78 -13.31 22.06
N THR A 46 -13.70 -14.48 22.70
CA THR A 46 -13.15 -15.67 22.05
C THR A 46 -13.86 -15.82 20.72
N PRO A 47 -13.15 -15.69 19.57
CA PRO A 47 -13.81 -15.68 18.28
C PRO A 47 -14.62 -16.95 18.16
N GLU A 48 -15.91 -16.82 17.84
CA GLU A 48 -16.74 -17.99 17.61
C GLU A 48 -16.06 -18.87 16.54
N PRO A 49 -16.00 -20.20 16.75
CA PRO A 49 -15.32 -21.08 15.83
C PRO A 49 -15.97 -20.97 14.44
N LEU A 50 -15.12 -20.83 13.41
CA LEU A 50 -15.59 -20.72 12.03
C LEU A 50 -16.49 -21.90 11.67
N THR A 51 -17.67 -21.59 11.14
CA THR A 51 -18.58 -22.60 10.58
C THR A 51 -17.93 -23.30 9.40
N THR A 52 -18.34 -24.54 9.12
CA THR A 52 -17.87 -25.31 7.95
C THR A 52 -18.08 -24.54 6.65
N ARG A 53 -19.19 -23.78 6.55
CA ARG A 53 -19.49 -22.93 5.39
C ARG A 53 -18.46 -21.80 5.25
N GLN A 54 -18.16 -21.07 6.32
CA GLN A 54 -17.14 -20.01 6.31
C GLN A 54 -15.76 -20.55 5.95
N LYS A 55 -15.39 -21.74 6.44
CA LYS A 55 -14.12 -22.40 6.04
C LYS A 55 -14.06 -22.66 4.54
N TRP A 56 -15.11 -23.22 3.95
CA TRP A 56 -15.17 -23.44 2.51
C TRP A 56 -15.18 -22.14 1.70
N THR A 57 -15.90 -21.13 2.16
CA THR A 57 -15.86 -19.79 1.57
C THR A 57 -14.43 -19.24 1.55
N LEU A 58 -13.70 -19.35 2.66
CA LEU A 58 -12.30 -18.92 2.75
C LEU A 58 -11.39 -19.72 1.80
N VAL A 59 -11.58 -21.04 1.69
CA VAL A 59 -10.82 -21.89 0.75
C VAL A 59 -11.05 -21.47 -0.69
N VAL A 60 -12.30 -21.25 -1.10
CA VAL A 60 -12.62 -20.81 -2.46
C VAL A 60 -12.05 -19.42 -2.73
N THR A 61 -12.19 -18.48 -1.80
CA THR A 61 -11.57 -17.15 -1.91
C THR A 61 -10.05 -17.26 -2.06
N ALA A 62 -9.39 -18.05 -1.20
CA ALA A 62 -7.95 -18.27 -1.29
C ALA A 62 -7.54 -18.86 -2.64
N LEU A 63 -8.30 -19.83 -3.17
CA LEU A 63 -8.05 -20.42 -4.48
C LEU A 63 -8.15 -19.38 -5.61
N VAL A 64 -9.16 -18.51 -5.59
CA VAL A 64 -9.30 -17.42 -6.57
C VAL A 64 -8.07 -16.51 -6.55
N PHE A 65 -7.59 -16.13 -5.37
CA PHE A 65 -6.37 -15.33 -5.24
C PHE A 65 -5.10 -16.08 -5.67
N LEU A 66 -4.98 -17.37 -5.39
CA LEU A 66 -3.85 -18.19 -5.84
C LEU A 66 -3.80 -18.29 -7.37
N VAL A 67 -4.96 -18.50 -8.01
CA VAL A 67 -5.08 -18.49 -9.48
C VAL A 67 -4.69 -17.12 -10.01
N MET A 68 -5.20 -16.02 -9.44
CA MET A 68 -4.81 -14.67 -9.84
C MET A 68 -3.28 -14.46 -9.78
N ILE A 69 -2.66 -14.82 -8.65
CA ILE A 69 -1.20 -14.66 -8.46
C ILE A 69 -0.44 -15.48 -9.49
N PHE A 70 -0.83 -16.76 -9.67
CA PHE A 70 -0.18 -17.64 -10.63
C PHE A 70 -0.32 -17.14 -12.07
N SER A 71 -1.49 -16.63 -12.46
CA SER A 71 -1.76 -16.22 -13.83
C SER A 71 -1.02 -14.93 -14.25
N VAL A 72 -0.63 -14.08 -13.30
CA VAL A 72 0.01 -12.78 -13.55
C VAL A 72 1.53 -12.86 -13.55
N ILE A 73 2.12 -13.83 -12.83
CA ILE A 73 3.57 -13.95 -12.74
C ILE A 73 4.14 -14.34 -14.11
N PRO A 74 5.10 -13.56 -14.66
CA PRO A 74 5.78 -13.91 -15.89
C PRO A 74 6.84 -14.98 -15.61
N TRP A 75 6.41 -16.23 -15.50
CA TRP A 75 7.23 -17.33 -15.00
C TRP A 75 8.50 -17.59 -15.81
N SER A 76 8.45 -17.37 -17.13
CA SER A 76 9.62 -17.39 -18.03
C SER A 76 10.73 -16.42 -17.59
N SER A 77 10.38 -15.26 -17.03
CA SER A 77 11.36 -14.28 -16.52
C SER A 77 11.84 -14.56 -15.09
N VAL A 78 11.10 -15.36 -14.32
CA VAL A 78 11.39 -15.63 -12.91
C VAL A 78 12.23 -16.90 -12.74
N LEU A 79 11.97 -17.92 -13.55
CA LEU A 79 12.70 -19.17 -13.51
C LEU A 79 14.02 -19.02 -14.27
N PRO A 80 15.16 -19.50 -13.71
CA PRO A 80 16.47 -19.39 -14.33
C PRO A 80 16.63 -20.44 -15.45
N VAL A 81 15.81 -20.33 -16.48
CA VAL A 81 15.80 -21.20 -17.65
C VAL A 81 15.99 -20.30 -18.86
N GLU A 82 17.09 -20.48 -19.60
CA GLU A 82 17.30 -19.77 -20.87
C GLU A 82 16.30 -20.27 -21.91
N GLN A 83 15.16 -19.57 -22.03
CA GLN A 83 14.16 -19.75 -23.07
C GLN A 83 13.67 -18.40 -23.57
N ASP A 84 13.62 -18.23 -24.89
CA ASP A 84 13.16 -17.01 -25.57
C ASP A 84 11.63 -16.89 -25.68
N TYR A 85 10.88 -17.90 -25.20
CA TYR A 85 9.42 -17.96 -25.31
C TYR A 85 8.76 -18.29 -23.96
N PRO A 86 7.52 -17.80 -23.71
CA PRO A 86 6.78 -18.10 -22.50
C PRO A 86 6.54 -19.60 -22.34
N PHE A 87 6.44 -20.08 -21.09
CA PHE A 87 6.07 -21.47 -20.85
C PHE A 87 4.65 -21.75 -21.38
N ALA A 88 4.39 -22.97 -21.85
CA ALA A 88 3.07 -23.35 -22.36
C ALA A 88 1.93 -23.27 -21.32
N TRP A 89 2.28 -23.25 -20.03
CA TRP A 89 1.37 -23.09 -18.89
C TRP A 89 1.35 -21.67 -18.34
N GLU A 90 2.16 -20.76 -18.90
CA GLU A 90 2.13 -19.35 -18.57
C GLU A 90 0.89 -18.73 -19.19
N LEU A 91 0.01 -18.23 -18.31
CA LEU A 91 -1.29 -17.71 -18.74
C LEU A 91 -1.21 -16.27 -19.24
N GLY A 92 -0.28 -15.48 -18.72
CA GLY A 92 -0.07 -14.08 -19.13
C GLY A 92 -1.32 -13.21 -18.96
N TRP A 93 -2.16 -13.50 -17.97
CA TRP A 93 -3.45 -12.84 -17.81
C TRP A 93 -3.30 -11.36 -17.45
N TRP A 94 -4.18 -10.55 -18.02
CA TRP A 94 -4.23 -9.12 -17.75
C TRP A 94 -5.64 -8.70 -17.31
N PHE A 95 -5.96 -7.41 -17.42
CA PHE A 95 -7.22 -6.86 -16.90
C PHE A 95 -8.48 -7.63 -17.33
N PRO A 96 -8.68 -8.03 -18.60
CA PRO A 96 -9.90 -8.72 -19.01
C PRO A 96 -10.08 -10.08 -18.30
N GLU A 97 -9.04 -10.91 -18.30
CA GLU A 97 -9.08 -12.26 -17.71
C GLU A 97 -9.19 -12.20 -16.19
N LEU A 98 -8.48 -11.26 -15.54
CA LEU A 98 -8.59 -11.02 -14.10
C LEU A 98 -9.98 -10.54 -13.70
N THR A 99 -10.59 -9.67 -14.50
CA THR A 99 -11.98 -9.22 -14.27
C THR A 99 -12.94 -10.40 -14.35
N ALA A 100 -12.80 -11.26 -15.37
CA ALA A 100 -13.60 -12.47 -15.49
C ALA A 100 -13.38 -13.43 -14.31
N LEU A 101 -12.14 -13.63 -13.87
CA LEU A 101 -11.79 -14.45 -12.71
C LEU A 101 -12.49 -13.96 -11.44
N PHE A 102 -12.49 -12.65 -11.16
CA PHE A 102 -13.15 -12.11 -9.98
C PHE A 102 -14.68 -12.15 -10.05
N ILE A 103 -15.28 -12.00 -11.25
CA ILE A 103 -16.72 -12.17 -11.44
C ILE A 103 -17.12 -13.63 -11.15
N ILE A 104 -16.42 -14.59 -11.77
CA ILE A 104 -16.65 -16.03 -11.55
C ILE A 104 -16.40 -16.38 -10.08
N GLY A 105 -15.29 -15.89 -9.52
CA GLY A 105 -14.92 -16.09 -8.11
C GLY A 105 -15.99 -15.59 -7.15
N THR A 106 -16.58 -14.41 -7.41
CA THR A 106 -17.66 -13.86 -6.58
C THR A 106 -18.91 -14.73 -6.65
N ILE A 107 -19.26 -15.27 -7.82
CA ILE A 107 -20.37 -16.21 -7.97
C ILE A 107 -20.09 -17.50 -7.17
N LEU A 108 -18.91 -18.09 -7.31
CA LEU A 108 -18.52 -19.32 -6.61
C LEU A 108 -18.52 -19.13 -5.10
N VAL A 109 -17.90 -18.06 -4.60
CA VAL A 109 -17.90 -17.65 -3.19
C VAL A 109 -19.33 -17.46 -2.69
N GLY A 110 -20.16 -16.82 -3.51
CA GLY A 110 -21.58 -16.59 -3.25
C GLY A 110 -22.41 -17.86 -3.08
N LEU A 111 -22.19 -18.84 -3.96
CA LEU A 111 -22.85 -20.14 -3.95
C LEU A 111 -22.42 -20.99 -2.75
N VAL A 112 -21.11 -21.09 -2.49
CA VAL A 112 -20.56 -21.83 -1.34
C VAL A 112 -20.94 -21.17 -0.02
N GLY A 113 -20.87 -19.84 0.02
CA GLY A 113 -21.37 -19.01 1.10
C GLY A 113 -22.89 -18.95 1.18
N GLY A 114 -23.61 -19.67 0.30
CA GLY A 114 -25.06 -19.82 0.17
C GLY A 114 -25.87 -18.55 0.42
N LEU A 115 -25.45 -17.48 -0.24
CA LEU A 115 -26.11 -16.18 -0.25
C LEU A 115 -27.38 -16.19 -1.13
N GLY A 116 -27.54 -17.22 -1.97
CA GLY A 116 -28.62 -17.30 -2.97
C GLY A 116 -28.47 -16.24 -4.07
N GLU A 117 -29.27 -16.33 -5.14
CA GLU A 117 -29.15 -15.44 -6.30
C GLU A 117 -29.29 -13.96 -5.95
N LYS A 118 -30.27 -13.64 -5.09
CA LYS A 118 -30.50 -12.26 -4.62
C LYS A 118 -29.35 -11.75 -3.75
N GLY A 119 -28.79 -12.58 -2.88
CA GLY A 119 -27.65 -12.19 -2.06
C GLY A 119 -26.38 -11.99 -2.88
N ILE A 120 -26.15 -12.83 -3.89
CA ILE A 120 -25.01 -12.71 -4.81
C ILE A 120 -25.11 -11.42 -5.63
N SER A 121 -26.26 -11.15 -6.26
CA SER A 121 -26.45 -9.94 -7.06
C SER A 121 -26.33 -8.66 -6.22
N GLN A 122 -26.88 -8.66 -5.00
CA GLN A 122 -26.71 -7.55 -4.07
C GLN A 122 -25.26 -7.37 -3.61
N ALA A 123 -24.52 -8.46 -3.35
CA ALA A 123 -23.12 -8.40 -2.97
C ALA A 123 -22.25 -7.85 -4.11
N ILE A 124 -22.49 -8.26 -5.36
CA ILE A 124 -21.81 -7.73 -6.54
C ILE A 124 -22.10 -6.23 -6.70
N ALA A 125 -23.38 -5.82 -6.62
CA ALA A 125 -23.76 -4.42 -6.74
C ALA A 125 -23.14 -3.55 -5.63
N LYS A 126 -23.13 -4.06 -4.39
CA LYS A 126 -22.50 -3.39 -3.25
C LYS A 126 -20.99 -3.25 -3.46
N GLY A 127 -20.30 -4.33 -3.83
CA GLY A 127 -18.86 -4.31 -4.10
C GLY A 127 -18.50 -3.35 -5.24
N ALA A 128 -19.27 -3.35 -6.34
CA ALA A 128 -19.09 -2.38 -7.41
C ALA A 128 -19.27 -0.94 -6.91
N GLY A 129 -20.28 -0.70 -6.07
CA GLY A 129 -20.52 0.57 -5.39
C GLY A 129 -19.32 1.05 -4.55
N ASP A 130 -18.72 0.16 -3.77
CA ASP A 130 -17.55 0.44 -2.94
C ASP A 130 -16.33 0.89 -3.79
N PHE A 131 -16.25 0.47 -5.05
CA PHE A 131 -15.19 0.84 -5.99
C PHE A 131 -15.49 2.06 -6.87
N ILE A 132 -16.70 2.64 -6.84
CA ILE A 132 -17.03 3.85 -7.62
C ILE A 132 -16.16 5.04 -7.21
N GLY A 133 -15.95 5.26 -5.92
CA GLY A 133 -15.10 6.33 -5.40
C GLY A 133 -13.67 6.26 -5.95
N PRO A 134 -12.95 5.13 -5.76
CA PRO A 134 -11.65 4.90 -6.38
C PRO A 134 -11.65 5.04 -7.90
N ALA A 135 -12.67 4.53 -8.60
CA ALA A 135 -12.74 4.60 -10.06
C ALA A 135 -12.82 6.05 -10.59
N ILE A 136 -13.62 6.91 -9.94
CA ILE A 136 -13.72 8.33 -10.30
C ILE A 136 -12.36 9.03 -10.10
N VAL A 137 -11.66 8.74 -9.00
CA VAL A 137 -10.33 9.31 -8.75
C VAL A 137 -9.33 8.89 -9.83
N VAL A 138 -9.31 7.60 -10.20
CA VAL A 138 -8.44 7.09 -11.26
C VAL A 138 -8.78 7.72 -12.62
N MET A 139 -10.07 7.85 -12.94
CA MET A 139 -10.54 8.52 -14.16
C MET A 139 -10.08 9.99 -14.21
N LEU A 140 -10.26 10.74 -13.12
CA LEU A 140 -9.83 12.14 -13.03
C LEU A 140 -8.31 12.27 -13.12
N ALA A 141 -7.56 11.42 -12.41
CA ALA A 141 -6.10 11.39 -12.47
C ALA A 141 -5.60 11.15 -13.91
N ARG A 142 -6.23 10.21 -14.63
CA ARG A 142 -5.91 9.97 -16.04
C ARG A 142 -6.30 11.17 -16.90
N GLY A 143 -7.45 11.80 -16.64
CA GLY A 143 -7.88 13.01 -17.32
C GLY A 143 -6.88 14.16 -17.19
N VAL A 144 -6.38 14.42 -15.97
CA VAL A 144 -5.34 15.43 -15.73
C VAL A 144 -4.09 15.12 -16.55
N THR A 145 -3.62 13.87 -16.54
CA THR A 145 -2.45 13.44 -17.32
C THR A 145 -2.66 13.66 -18.82
N VAL A 146 -3.84 13.33 -19.35
CA VAL A 146 -4.17 13.52 -20.77
C VAL A 146 -4.18 15.00 -21.11
N ILE A 147 -4.78 15.85 -20.27
CA ILE A 147 -4.78 17.31 -20.47
C ILE A 147 -3.35 17.84 -20.48
N LEU A 148 -2.55 17.52 -19.45
CA LEU A 148 -1.17 18.00 -19.33
C LEU A 148 -0.30 17.59 -20.52
N ASN A 149 -0.50 16.37 -21.05
CA ASN A 149 0.16 15.91 -22.27
C ASN A 149 -0.32 16.70 -23.49
N ASN A 150 -1.64 16.86 -23.66
CA ASN A 150 -2.21 17.55 -24.82
C ASN A 150 -1.91 19.06 -24.84
N THR A 151 -1.59 19.65 -23.69
CA THR A 151 -1.26 21.09 -23.56
C THR A 151 0.24 21.34 -23.50
N ASP A 152 1.09 20.33 -23.78
CA ASP A 152 2.55 20.38 -23.64
C ASP A 152 3.02 20.95 -22.27
N THR A 153 2.14 20.85 -21.27
CA THR A 153 2.40 21.35 -19.92
C THR A 153 3.28 20.36 -19.17
N ILE A 154 3.23 19.08 -19.53
CA ILE A 154 4.26 18.12 -19.13
C ILE A 154 5.61 18.69 -19.56
N ASP A 155 5.84 19.01 -20.83
CA ASP A 155 7.14 19.54 -21.31
C ASP A 155 7.57 20.84 -20.62
N THR A 156 6.62 21.72 -20.31
CA THR A 156 6.91 22.96 -19.55
C THR A 156 7.27 22.67 -18.09
N LEU A 157 6.55 21.77 -17.43
CA LEU A 157 6.83 21.33 -16.06
C LEU A 157 8.17 20.60 -16.00
N LEU A 158 8.42 19.75 -16.98
CA LEU A 158 9.66 19.05 -17.25
C LEU A 158 10.82 20.03 -17.38
N ASN A 159 10.69 21.10 -18.18
CA ASN A 159 11.70 22.15 -18.31
C ASN A 159 11.90 22.95 -17.00
N ALA A 160 10.81 23.30 -16.30
CA ALA A 160 10.88 24.01 -15.02
C ALA A 160 11.56 23.15 -13.93
N MET A 161 11.30 21.85 -13.93
CA MET A 161 11.89 20.90 -12.99
C MET A 161 13.31 20.53 -13.37
N GLU A 162 13.65 20.44 -14.66
CA GLU A 162 15.04 20.40 -15.13
C GLU A 162 15.78 21.61 -14.55
N ASN A 163 15.26 22.83 -14.69
CA ASN A 163 15.89 24.01 -14.09
C ASN A 163 15.91 24.04 -12.54
N ALA A 164 14.97 23.39 -11.86
CA ALA A 164 14.91 23.32 -10.39
C ALA A 164 15.76 22.18 -9.79
N VAL A 165 16.03 21.14 -10.58
CA VAL A 165 16.76 19.92 -10.20
C VAL A 165 18.17 19.90 -10.81
N VAL A 166 18.47 20.74 -11.80
CA VAL A 166 19.83 20.99 -12.29
C VAL A 166 20.70 21.44 -11.11
N GLY A 167 21.59 20.54 -10.68
CA GLY A 167 22.48 20.71 -9.53
C GLY A 167 22.02 20.06 -8.22
N ALA A 168 20.79 19.54 -8.14
CA ALA A 168 20.34 18.72 -7.01
C ALA A 168 20.78 17.26 -7.20
N SER A 169 21.37 16.65 -6.18
CA SER A 169 21.74 15.23 -6.22
C SER A 169 20.50 14.35 -6.30
N GLU A 170 20.61 13.18 -6.95
CA GLU A 170 19.53 12.17 -7.03
C GLU A 170 18.91 11.83 -5.66
N GLY A 171 19.71 11.85 -4.58
CA GLY A 171 19.22 11.64 -3.22
C GLY A 171 18.27 12.73 -2.70
N VAL A 172 18.48 13.98 -3.10
CA VAL A 172 17.57 15.10 -2.77
C VAL A 172 16.26 14.94 -3.51
N PHE A 173 16.30 14.54 -4.78
CA PHE A 173 15.10 14.22 -5.56
C PHE A 173 14.29 13.10 -4.88
N ALA A 174 14.92 11.99 -4.52
CA ALA A 174 14.29 10.88 -3.82
C ALA A 174 13.63 11.32 -2.49
N GLY A 175 14.34 12.14 -1.69
CA GLY A 175 13.80 12.71 -0.45
C GLY A 175 12.58 13.62 -0.67
N LEU A 176 12.60 14.46 -1.70
CA LEU A 176 11.46 15.32 -2.05
C LEU A 176 10.26 14.49 -2.50
N VAL A 177 10.47 13.47 -3.33
CA VAL A 177 9.43 12.53 -3.74
C VAL A 177 8.80 11.85 -2.52
N PHE A 178 9.61 11.43 -1.53
CA PHE A 178 9.10 10.88 -0.27
C PHE A 178 8.20 11.87 0.46
N VAL A 179 8.64 13.11 0.70
CA VAL A 179 7.91 14.11 1.49
C VAL A 179 6.60 14.53 0.81
N VAL A 180 6.65 14.83 -0.49
CA VAL A 180 5.47 15.23 -1.26
C VAL A 180 4.44 14.11 -1.28
N ASN A 181 4.88 12.86 -1.49
CA ASN A 181 3.96 11.72 -1.53
C ASN A 181 3.47 11.30 -0.15
N ALA A 182 4.22 11.55 0.93
CA ALA A 182 3.68 11.45 2.27
C ALA A 182 2.50 12.41 2.45
N GLY A 183 2.64 13.68 2.05
CA GLY A 183 1.53 14.65 2.08
C GLY A 183 0.33 14.22 1.24
N LEU A 184 0.56 13.79 -0.01
CA LEU A 184 -0.50 13.34 -0.91
C LEU A 184 -1.21 12.08 -0.42
N ALA A 185 -0.50 11.14 0.21
CA ALA A 185 -1.10 9.92 0.77
C ALA A 185 -2.06 10.21 1.93
N ALA A 186 -1.92 11.36 2.61
CA ALA A 186 -2.90 11.80 3.60
C ALA A 186 -4.24 12.18 2.97
N LEU A 187 -4.20 12.72 1.74
CA LEU A 187 -5.37 13.14 0.97
C LEU A 187 -5.99 11.98 0.17
N VAL A 188 -5.14 11.06 -0.32
CA VAL A 188 -5.54 9.89 -1.12
C VAL A 188 -5.07 8.61 -0.41
N PRO A 189 -5.87 8.07 0.53
CA PRO A 189 -5.46 6.95 1.36
C PRO A 189 -5.26 5.65 0.58
N SER A 190 -5.91 5.50 -0.58
CA SER A 190 -5.78 4.29 -1.42
C SER A 190 -4.43 4.26 -2.14
N SER A 191 -3.74 3.12 -2.08
CA SER A 191 -2.44 2.94 -2.77
C SER A 191 -2.59 3.04 -4.29
N SER A 192 -3.61 2.39 -4.85
CA SER A 192 -3.87 2.35 -6.29
C SER A 192 -4.31 3.71 -6.84
N GLY A 193 -5.21 4.42 -6.13
CA GLY A 193 -5.67 5.74 -6.54
C GLY A 193 -4.57 6.79 -6.46
N HIS A 194 -3.73 6.72 -5.42
CA HIS A 194 -2.55 7.56 -5.31
C HIS A 194 -1.54 7.25 -6.42
N ALA A 195 -1.24 5.98 -6.70
CA ALA A 195 -0.34 5.61 -7.79
C ALA A 195 -0.82 6.16 -9.14
N ALA A 196 -2.12 6.02 -9.43
CA ALA A 196 -2.73 6.52 -10.66
C ALA A 196 -2.60 8.05 -10.82
N LEU A 197 -2.59 8.79 -9.70
CA LEU A 197 -2.40 10.24 -9.70
C LEU A 197 -0.93 10.66 -9.75
N ALA A 198 -0.05 9.97 -9.03
CA ALA A 198 1.34 10.37 -8.88
C ALA A 198 2.25 9.87 -10.00
N MET A 199 2.10 8.63 -10.46
CA MET A 199 3.02 8.00 -11.42
C MET A 199 3.10 8.70 -12.78
N PRO A 200 1.99 9.20 -13.36
CA PRO A 200 2.07 9.91 -14.64
C PRO A 200 2.89 11.21 -14.57
N LEU A 201 3.02 11.79 -13.37
CA LEU A 201 3.88 12.94 -13.12
C LEU A 201 5.30 12.49 -12.77
N LEU A 202 5.45 11.55 -11.83
CA LEU A 202 6.75 11.14 -11.31
C LEU A 202 7.62 10.39 -12.31
N ALA A 203 7.03 9.60 -13.23
CA ALA A 203 7.78 8.84 -14.22
C ALA A 203 8.59 9.75 -15.17
N PRO A 204 7.98 10.69 -15.91
CA PRO A 204 8.75 11.58 -16.79
C PRO A 204 9.68 12.52 -16.00
N LEU A 205 9.33 12.84 -14.74
CA LEU A 205 10.21 13.60 -13.87
C LEU A 205 11.47 12.84 -13.43
N GLY A 206 11.34 11.54 -13.20
CA GLY A 206 12.49 10.66 -12.95
C GLY A 206 13.43 10.64 -14.15
N ASP A 207 12.88 10.47 -15.36
CA ASP A 207 13.66 10.42 -16.61
C ASP A 207 14.49 11.68 -16.82
N LEU A 208 13.93 12.87 -16.57
CA LEU A 208 14.66 14.12 -16.71
C LEU A 208 15.68 14.38 -15.62
N ALA A 209 15.36 14.00 -14.39
CA ALA A 209 16.29 14.14 -13.28
C ALA A 209 17.46 13.14 -13.36
N GLY A 210 17.45 12.23 -14.35
CA GLY A 210 18.41 11.13 -14.46
C GLY A 210 18.23 10.08 -13.36
N VAL A 211 17.10 10.07 -12.66
CA VAL A 211 16.84 9.20 -11.51
C VAL A 211 16.16 7.92 -11.96
N GLY A 212 16.74 6.77 -11.62
CA GLY A 212 16.18 5.46 -11.93
C GLY A 212 14.73 5.30 -11.48
N HIS A 213 13.87 4.76 -12.37
CA HIS A 213 12.44 4.54 -12.08
C HIS A 213 12.22 3.71 -10.81
N ASP A 214 13.12 2.79 -10.51
CA ASP A 214 13.08 1.96 -9.31
C ASP A 214 13.23 2.80 -8.04
N LEU A 215 14.12 3.80 -8.04
CA LEU A 215 14.31 4.75 -6.94
C LEU A 215 13.12 5.71 -6.82
N VAL A 216 12.57 6.20 -7.94
CA VAL A 216 11.35 7.02 -7.96
C VAL A 216 10.16 6.27 -7.35
N ILE A 217 9.90 5.06 -7.82
CA ILE A 217 8.80 4.22 -7.33
C ILE A 217 9.02 3.86 -5.86
N THR A 218 10.27 3.59 -5.44
CA THR A 218 10.59 3.26 -4.05
C THR A 218 10.40 4.47 -3.13
N SER A 219 10.81 5.66 -3.57
CA SER A 219 10.61 6.92 -2.83
C SER A 219 9.14 7.26 -2.68
N TRP A 220 8.35 7.09 -3.75
CA TRP A 220 6.90 7.23 -3.71
C TRP A 220 6.27 6.22 -2.73
N ALA A 221 6.61 4.94 -2.87
CA ALA A 221 6.00 3.86 -2.08
C ALA A 221 6.28 4.01 -0.58
N THR A 222 7.51 4.39 -0.23
CA THR A 222 7.92 4.59 1.15
C THR A 222 7.31 5.85 1.77
N GLY A 223 7.25 6.97 1.05
CA GLY A 223 6.58 8.19 1.52
C GLY A 223 5.08 7.96 1.75
N ALA A 224 4.44 7.34 0.78
CA ALA A 224 3.02 7.05 0.85
C ALA A 224 2.68 6.00 1.93
N GLY A 225 3.52 4.96 2.09
CA GLY A 225 3.39 3.97 3.15
C GLY A 225 3.60 4.55 4.54
N TRP A 226 4.60 5.41 4.70
CA TRP A 226 4.90 6.10 5.96
C TRP A 226 3.72 6.90 6.48
N MET A 227 3.08 7.72 5.63
CA MET A 227 1.92 8.52 6.06
C MET A 227 0.71 7.66 6.44
N ARG A 228 0.51 6.53 5.74
CA ARG A 228 -0.61 5.61 6.02
C ARG A 228 -0.54 4.96 7.39
N MET A 229 0.60 5.01 8.08
CA MET A 229 0.76 4.48 9.44
C MET A 229 0.12 5.37 10.52
N ILE A 230 -0.20 6.62 10.22
CA ILE A 230 -0.80 7.54 11.19
C ILE A 230 -2.17 8.05 10.79
N ILE A 231 -2.46 8.21 9.50
CA ILE A 231 -3.70 8.90 9.10
C ILE A 231 -4.97 8.15 9.54
N PRO A 232 -5.95 8.86 10.12
CA PRO A 232 -7.19 8.24 10.62
C PRO A 232 -8.12 7.77 9.49
N THR A 233 -7.84 8.16 8.25
CA THR A 233 -8.55 7.72 7.05
C THR A 233 -8.15 6.31 6.60
N ASN A 234 -7.10 5.71 7.22
CA ASN A 234 -6.74 4.32 7.01
C ASN A 234 -7.66 3.40 7.84
N ALA A 235 -8.60 2.74 7.18
CA ALA A 235 -9.57 1.86 7.83
C ALA A 235 -8.93 0.68 8.58
N VAL A 236 -7.82 0.12 8.08
CA VAL A 236 -7.11 -0.98 8.74
C VAL A 236 -6.48 -0.50 10.05
N LEU A 237 -5.89 0.70 10.04
CA LEU A 237 -5.32 1.31 11.23
C LEU A 237 -6.41 1.57 12.28
N MET A 238 -7.51 2.21 11.87
CA MET A 238 -8.62 2.52 12.79
C MET A 238 -9.28 1.25 13.33
N GLY A 239 -9.44 0.21 12.50
CA GLY A 239 -9.91 -1.09 12.93
C GLY A 239 -8.98 -1.74 13.96
N GLY A 240 -7.66 -1.71 13.74
CA GLY A 240 -6.68 -2.22 14.69
C GLY A 240 -6.68 -1.46 16.02
N ILE A 241 -6.77 -0.14 15.99
CA ILE A 241 -6.86 0.72 17.18
C ILE A 241 -8.14 0.40 17.98
N ALA A 242 -9.28 0.23 17.30
CA ALA A 242 -10.54 -0.12 17.91
C ALA A 242 -10.49 -1.52 18.57
N LEU A 243 -9.91 -2.51 17.89
CA LEU A 243 -9.71 -3.85 18.44
C LEU A 243 -8.77 -3.87 19.65
N ALA A 244 -7.76 -2.98 19.66
CA ALA A 244 -6.86 -2.83 20.80
C ALA A 244 -7.51 -2.11 21.99
N GLY A 245 -8.71 -1.54 21.83
CA GLY A 245 -9.38 -0.77 22.88
C GLY A 245 -8.66 0.53 23.25
N VAL A 246 -7.83 1.08 22.34
CA VAL A 246 -7.00 2.27 22.61
C VAL A 246 -7.57 3.47 21.85
N GLY A 247 -7.61 4.65 22.49
CA GLY A 247 -7.99 5.88 21.78
C GLY A 247 -6.93 6.33 20.77
N TYR A 248 -7.35 6.85 19.60
CA TYR A 248 -6.44 7.34 18.55
C TYR A 248 -5.44 8.39 19.08
N ASN A 249 -5.83 9.24 20.02
CA ASN A 249 -4.93 10.22 20.67
C ASN A 249 -3.74 9.54 21.37
N LYS A 250 -3.99 8.42 22.07
CA LYS A 250 -2.97 7.63 22.77
C LYS A 250 -2.07 6.91 21.76
N TYR A 251 -2.66 6.35 20.70
CA TYR A 251 -1.91 5.77 19.58
C TYR A 251 -0.98 6.78 18.90
N GLY A 252 -1.48 7.98 18.58
CA GLY A 252 -0.71 9.06 17.96
C GLY A 252 0.54 9.40 18.77
N ARG A 253 0.39 9.60 20.08
CA ARG A 253 1.54 9.87 20.98
C ARG A 253 2.55 8.73 21.00
N PHE A 254 2.10 7.49 20.91
CA PHE A 254 2.96 6.32 20.84
C PHE A 254 3.71 6.21 19.51
N VAL A 255 3.05 6.46 18.38
CA VAL A 255 3.61 6.24 17.04
C VAL A 255 4.42 7.43 16.51
N LEU A 256 4.15 8.66 16.94
CA LEU A 256 4.81 9.87 16.44
C LEU A 256 6.35 9.83 16.54
N PRO A 257 6.96 9.41 17.67
CA PRO A 257 8.42 9.26 17.75
C PRO A 257 8.95 8.22 16.76
N LEU A 258 8.23 7.11 16.59
CA LEU A 258 8.57 6.06 15.63
C LEU A 258 8.51 6.60 14.19
N MET A 259 7.50 7.42 13.86
CA MET A 259 7.40 8.03 12.53
C MET A 259 8.63 8.89 12.20
N GLY A 260 9.11 9.69 13.14
CA GLY A 260 10.32 10.49 12.94
C GLY A 260 11.55 9.63 12.66
N ILE A 261 11.72 8.54 13.41
CA ILE A 261 12.81 7.57 13.20
C ILE A 261 12.70 6.92 11.82
N LEU A 262 11.51 6.41 11.47
CA LEU A 262 11.28 5.75 10.18
C LEU A 262 11.47 6.71 9.00
N ALA A 263 11.02 7.96 9.11
CA ALA A 263 11.25 8.98 8.08
C ALA A 263 12.75 9.24 7.88
N GLY A 264 13.47 9.49 8.98
CA GLY A 264 14.91 9.76 8.92
C GLY A 264 15.70 8.60 8.32
N VAL A 265 15.45 7.37 8.80
CA VAL A 265 16.11 6.17 8.27
C VAL A 265 15.76 5.92 6.81
N THR A 266 14.50 6.11 6.42
CA THR A 266 14.09 5.94 5.02
C THR A 266 14.79 6.95 4.12
N ILE A 267 14.82 8.24 4.50
CA ILE A 267 15.50 9.28 3.72
C ILE A 267 16.99 8.97 3.59
N VAL A 268 17.65 8.55 4.68
CA VAL A 268 19.07 8.16 4.63
C VAL A 268 19.28 6.99 3.66
N ILE A 269 18.45 5.95 3.72
CA ILE A 269 18.57 4.80 2.81
C ILE A 269 18.34 5.22 1.36
N LEU A 270 17.34 6.08 1.09
CA LEU A 270 17.07 6.59 -0.26
C LEU A 270 18.22 7.44 -0.79
N VAL A 271 18.79 8.33 0.03
CA VAL A 271 19.94 9.16 -0.35
C VAL A 271 21.16 8.30 -0.62
N VAL A 272 21.45 7.30 0.22
CA VAL A 272 22.57 6.38 0.00
C VAL A 272 22.35 5.55 -1.26
N ALA A 273 21.14 5.07 -1.50
CA ALA A 273 20.81 4.32 -2.70
C ALA A 273 20.99 5.15 -3.97
N ALA A 274 20.76 6.45 -3.90
CA ALA A 274 20.94 7.39 -5.00
C ALA A 274 22.41 7.74 -5.31
N LEU A 275 23.37 7.17 -4.57
CA LEU A 275 24.81 7.32 -4.83
C LEU A 275 25.40 6.15 -5.62
N PHE A 276 24.61 5.10 -5.90
CA PHE A 276 25.02 3.85 -6.54
C PHE A 276 24.11 3.54 -7.73
#